data_AF-A0A5P9P5P8-F1
#
_entry.id   AF-A0A5P9P5P8-F1
#
_cell.length_a   1.000
_cell.length_b   1.000
_cell.length_c   1.000
_cell.angle_alpha   90.00
_cell.angle_beta   90.00
_cell.angle_gamma   90.00
#
_symmetry.space_group_name_H-M   'P 1'
#
loop_
_entity.id
_entity.type
_entity.pdbx_description
1 polymer ?
#
loop_
_entity_poly.entity_id
_entity_poly.type
_entity_poly.pdbx_seq_one_letter_code
_entity_poly.pdbx_strand_id
1 'polypeptide(L)' 'MATTTAERVTVVSCPRCEQETAVSVPDTDAEIVVRRSVALYGEHTTAVCPDGHRFWVYFC' A
#
# COMPACT_ATOMS: atom_id res chain seq x y z
N MET A 1 -9.49 6.61 -22.70
CA MET A 1 -8.95 5.26 -22.53
C MET A 1 -8.79 5.03 -21.03
N ALA A 2 -9.70 4.28 -20.42
CA ALA A 2 -9.55 3.89 -19.02
C ALA A 2 -8.53 2.74 -18.99
N THR A 3 -7.31 3.03 -18.55
CA THR A 3 -6.39 1.98 -18.12
C THR A 3 -7.04 1.31 -16.92
N THR A 4 -7.70 0.19 -17.16
CA THR A 4 -8.04 -0.77 -16.11
C THR A 4 -6.71 -1.35 -15.64
N THR A 5 -5.99 -0.61 -14.80
CA THR A 5 -4.87 -1.16 -14.05
C THR A 5 -5.48 -2.33 -13.27
N ALA A 6 -5.11 -3.55 -13.61
CA ALA A 6 -5.49 -4.69 -12.79
C ALA A 6 -4.96 -4.40 -11.38
N GLU A 7 -5.82 -4.47 -10.37
CA GLU A 7 -5.46 -4.25 -8.98
C GLU A 7 -5.40 -5.63 -8.31
N ARG A 8 -4.24 -5.98 -7.75
CA ARG A 8 -4.11 -7.19 -6.92
C ARG A 8 -4.24 -6.83 -5.45
N VAL A 9 -4.80 -7.74 -4.67
CA VAL A 9 -4.83 -7.61 -3.21
C VAL A 9 -3.57 -8.27 -2.65
N THR A 10 -2.81 -7.53 -1.86
CA THR A 10 -1.65 -8.05 -1.14
C THR A 10 -1.78 -7.76 0.35
N VAL A 11 -1.14 -8.58 1.17
CA VAL A 11 -1.16 -8.44 2.63
C VAL A 11 0.13 -7.75 3.06
N VAL A 12 -0.02 -6.64 3.78
CA VAL A 12 1.09 -5.87 4.35
C VAL A 12 0.92 -5.72 5.84
N SER A 13 2.01 -5.81 6.60
CA SER A 13 1.99 -5.57 8.03
C SER A 13 1.96 -4.08 8.34
N CYS A 14 1.06 -3.68 9.24
CA CYS A 14 1.00 -2.32 9.74
C CYS A 14 2.34 -1.98 10.40
N PRO A 15 2.99 -0.88 10.03
CA PRO A 15 4.28 -0.54 10.61
C PRO A 15 4.16 -0.11 12.07
N ARG A 16 2.95 0.06 12.64
CA ARG A 16 2.73 0.52 14.03
C ARG A 16 2.37 -0.60 15.00
N CYS A 17 1.46 -1.49 14.61
CA CYS A 17 0.94 -2.57 15.45
C CYS A 17 1.17 -3.97 14.84
N GLU A 18 1.89 -4.05 13.72
CA GLU A 18 2.26 -5.30 13.03
C GLU A 18 1.10 -6.13 12.49
N GLN A 19 -0.13 -5.63 12.59
CA GLN A 19 -1.31 -6.29 12.06
C GLN A 19 -1.30 -6.37 10.54
N GLU A 20 -1.64 -7.54 10.05
CA GLU A 20 -1.84 -7.80 8.63
C GLU A 20 -3.04 -7.01 8.11
N THR A 21 -2.81 -6.24 7.04
CA THR A 21 -3.81 -5.43 6.38
C THR A 21 -3.79 -5.76 4.89
N ALA A 22 -4.95 -6.10 4.33
CA ALA A 22 -5.10 -6.30 2.90
C ALA A 22 -5.18 -4.94 2.19
N VAL A 23 -4.35 -4.73 1.18
CA VAL A 23 -4.28 -3.48 0.41
C VAL A 23 -4.33 -3.79 -1.08
N SER A 24 -5.12 -3.01 -1.82
CA SER A 24 -5.14 -3.06 -3.28
C SER A 24 -3.92 -2.33 -3.82
N VAL A 25 -3.14 -3.01 -4.66
CA VAL A 25 -1.93 -2.50 -5.28
C VAL A 25 -2.02 -2.73 -6.79
N PRO A 26 -1.36 -1.90 -7.62
CA PRO A 26 -1.25 -2.18 -9.04
C PRO A 26 -0.71 -3.61 -9.26
N ASP A 27 -1.29 -4.37 -10.19
CA ASP A 27 -0.83 -5.68 -10.65
C ASP A 27 0.40 -5.50 -11.53
N THR A 28 1.42 -4.95 -10.90
CA THR A 28 2.76 -4.74 -11.41
C THR A 28 3.67 -5.47 -10.44
N ASP A 29 4.70 -6.14 -10.93
CA ASP A 29 5.70 -6.82 -10.09
C ASP A 29 6.65 -5.81 -9.42
N ALA A 30 6.08 -4.72 -8.91
CA ALA A 30 6.73 -3.62 -8.25
C ALA A 30 7.09 -4.00 -6.81
N GLU A 31 8.22 -3.48 -6.34
CA GLU A 31 8.64 -3.65 -4.96
C GLU A 31 7.70 -2.87 -4.04
N ILE A 32 7.20 -3.54 -3.00
CA ILE A 32 6.27 -2.94 -2.05
C ILE A 32 7.05 -2.40 -0.86
N VAL A 33 6.98 -1.09 -0.66
CA VAL A 33 7.62 -0.42 0.47
C VAL A 33 6.58 0.23 1.38
N VAL A 34 6.47 -0.27 2.61
CA VAL A 34 5.52 0.25 3.61
C VAL A 34 6.18 1.36 4.44
N ARG A 35 5.54 2.53 4.53
CA ARG A 35 6.03 3.69 5.30
C ARG A 35 4.95 4.29 6.18
N ARG A 36 5.38 4.78 7.35
CA ARG A 36 4.53 5.52 8.31
C ARG A 36 4.26 6.97 7.90
N SER A 37 4.91 7.47 6.86
CA SER A 37 4.85 8.86 6.43
C SER A 37 4.88 8.95 4.90
N VAL A 38 4.17 9.94 4.35
CA VAL A 38 4.16 10.22 2.92
C VAL A 38 5.52 10.76 2.46
N ALA A 39 6.07 10.19 1.39
CA ALA A 39 7.21 10.70 0.64
C ALA A 39 6.76 11.75 -0.39
N LEU A 40 7.69 12.64 -0.77
CA LEU A 40 7.44 13.72 -1.75
C LEU A 40 7.17 13.20 -3.16
N TYR A 41 7.66 12.00 -3.50
CA TYR A 41 7.56 11.38 -4.82
C TYR A 41 7.36 9.87 -4.67
N GLY A 42 6.88 9.22 -5.74
CA GLY A 42 6.64 7.78 -5.81
C GLY A 42 5.16 7.44 -5.82
N GLU A 43 4.78 6.46 -6.66
CA GLU A 43 3.43 5.94 -6.69
C GLU A 43 3.13 5.20 -5.40
N HIS A 44 2.00 5.53 -4.79
CA HIS A 44 1.62 4.95 -3.52
C HIS A 44 0.10 4.89 -3.38
N THR A 45 -0.34 3.95 -2.55
CA THR A 45 -1.68 3.95 -2.00
C THR A 45 -1.63 4.25 -0.51
N THR A 46 -2.77 4.68 0.03
CA THR A 46 -2.94 4.85 1.47
C THR A 46 -3.71 3.67 2.02
N ALA A 47 -3.22 3.08 3.10
CA ALA A 47 -3.84 1.96 3.78
C ALA A 47 -4.17 2.32 5.24
N VAL A 48 -5.19 1.66 5.77
CA VAL A 48 -5.62 1.82 7.17
C VAL A 48 -5.73 0.43 7.77
N CYS A 49 -5.00 0.18 8.86
CA CYS A 49 -5.12 -1.10 9.56
C CYS A 49 -6.44 -1.19 10.35
N PRO A 50 -6.84 -2.39 10.82
CA PRO A 50 -8.06 -2.56 11.64
C PRO A 50 -8.10 -1.68 12.90
N ASP A 51 -6.94 -1.40 13.50
CA ASP A 51 -6.79 -0.47 14.63
C ASP A 51 -6.87 1.02 14.25
N GLY A 52 -7.06 1.35 12.98
CA GLY A 52 -7.22 2.74 12.51
C GLY A 52 -5.90 3.49 12.23
N HIS A 53 -4.74 2.82 12.27
CA HIS A 53 -3.48 3.46 11.89
C HIS A 53 -3.39 3.63 10.38
N ARG A 54 -3.15 4.87 9.94
CA ARG A 54 -2.93 5.22 8.53
C ARG A 54 -1.46 5.06 8.19
N PHE A 55 -1.18 4.44 7.05
CA PHE A 55 0.17 4.28 6.51
C PHE A 55 0.15 4.29 4.99
N TRP A 56 1.33 4.43 4.38
CA TRP A 56 1.51 4.56 2.95
C TRP A 56 2.23 3.33 2.42
N VAL A 57 1.74 2.80 1.30
CA VAL A 57 2.31 1.65 0.62
C VAL A 57 2.78 2.13 -0.74
N TYR A 58 4.09 2.14 -0.93
CA TYR A 58 4.74 2.57 -2.16
C TYR A 58 4.97 1.38 -3.08
N PHE A 59 4.95 1.66 -4.38
CA PHE A 59 5.22 0.73 -5.46
C PHE A 59 6.38 1.30 -6.28
N CYS A 60 7.48 0.55 -6.37
CA CYS A 60 8.71 0.96 -7.08
C CYS A 60 9.07 -0.04 -8.18
#